data_AF-A0A7L2AAT2-F1
#
_entry.id   AF-A0A7L2AAT2-F1
#
_cell.length_a   1.000
_cell.length_b   1.000
_cell.length_c   1.000
_cell.angle_alpha   90.00
_cell.angle_beta   90.00
_cell.angle_gamma   90.00
#
_symmetry.space_group_name_H-M   'P 1'
#
loop_
_entity.id
_entity.type
_entity.pdbx_description
1 polymer ?
#
loop_
_entity_poly.entity_id
_entity_poly.type
_entity_poly.pdbx_seq_one_letter_code
_entity_poly.pdbx_strand_id
1 'polypeptide(L)'
;LSEGINAGQGLGIEIIATFQLVLCVLATTDRRRNDITGSAPLAIGISVALGHLLAIDYTGCGINPARSFGSALIANNFENHWIFWVGPIIGGASAALIYDFILAPRSSDLTDRVKVWTSGQVEEYDLEGDDMNSRVEMKPK
;
A
#
# COMPACT_ATOMS: atom_id res chain seq x y z
N LEU A 1 -3.71 10.35 -21.90
CA LEU A 1 -4.67 11.21 -21.18
C LEU A 1 -5.91 11.32 -22.06
N SER A 2 -7.11 11.32 -21.45
CA SER A 2 -8.35 11.53 -22.20
C SER A 2 -8.43 12.95 -22.78
N GLU A 3 -9.25 13.13 -23.82
CA GLU A 3 -9.38 14.39 -24.55
C GLU A 3 -9.87 15.50 -23.61
N GLY A 4 -9.14 16.62 -23.52
CA GLY A 4 -9.48 17.75 -22.65
C GLY A 4 -8.95 17.70 -21.21
N ILE A 5 -8.20 16.66 -20.83
CA ILE A 5 -7.60 16.57 -19.49
C ILE A 5 -6.17 17.09 -19.48
N ASN A 6 -5.90 18.07 -18.60
CA ASN A 6 -4.54 18.56 -18.35
C ASN A 6 -3.75 17.54 -17.52
N ALA A 7 -2.43 17.48 -17.71
CA ALA A 7 -1.49 16.68 -16.93
C ALA A 7 -1.69 16.82 -15.42
N GLY A 8 -1.95 18.03 -14.92
CA GLY A 8 -2.21 18.26 -13.49
C GLY A 8 -3.51 17.61 -12.98
N GLN A 9 -4.56 17.60 -13.80
CA GLN A 9 -5.82 16.94 -13.44
C GLN A 9 -5.65 15.41 -13.45
N GLY A 10 -4.95 14.87 -14.46
CA GLY A 10 -4.60 13.46 -14.50
C GLY A 10 -3.78 13.04 -13.28
N LEU A 11 -2.81 13.86 -12.87
CA LEU A 11 -2.01 13.63 -11.66
C LEU A 11 -2.86 13.61 -10.39
N GLY A 12 -3.80 14.54 -10.23
CA GLY A 12 -4.71 14.56 -9.07
C GLY A 12 -5.57 13.30 -8.97
N ILE A 13 -6.09 12.82 -10.11
CA ILE A 13 -6.91 11.61 -10.17
C ILE A 13 -6.08 10.37 -9.78
N GLU A 14 -4.87 10.25 -10.31
CA GLU A 14 -3.94 9.15 -9.97
C GLU A 14 -3.57 9.16 -8.48
N ILE A 15 -3.37 10.33 -7.88
CA ILE A 15 -3.11 10.47 -6.43
C ILE A 15 -4.29 9.94 -5.62
N ILE A 16 -5.52 10.38 -5.92
CA ILE A 16 -6.72 9.98 -5.16
C ILE A 16 -7.00 8.48 -5.33
N ALA A 17 -6.91 7.98 -6.56
CA ALA A 17 -7.15 6.57 -6.87
C ALA A 17 -6.12 5.64 -6.19
N THR A 18 -4.86 6.07 -6.10
CA THR A 18 -3.81 5.31 -5.39
C THR A 18 -3.93 5.47 -3.88
N PHE A 19 -4.28 6.66 -3.40
CA PHE A 19 -4.47 6.94 -1.98
C PHE A 19 -5.49 5.99 -1.36
N GLN A 20 -6.69 5.88 -1.95
CA GLN A 20 -7.73 4.98 -1.41
C GLN A 20 -7.30 3.51 -1.45
N LEU A 21 -6.53 3.10 -2.47
CA LEU A 21 -6.04 1.74 -2.61
C LEU A 21 -5.05 1.41 -1.50
N VAL A 22 -4.03 2.25 -1.33
CA VAL A 22 -2.99 2.03 -0.32
C VAL A 22 -3.58 2.10 1.08
N LEU A 23 -4.53 3.03 1.32
CA LEU A 23 -5.24 3.10 2.59
C LEU A 23 -6.03 1.82 2.88
N CYS A 24 -6.71 1.25 1.88
CA CYS A 24 -7.41 -0.03 2.00
C CYS A 24 -6.44 -1.17 2.32
N VAL A 25 -5.29 -1.24 1.65
CA VAL A 25 -4.27 -2.25 1.91
C VAL A 25 -3.73 -2.14 3.34
N LEU A 26 -3.38 -0.94 3.80
CA LEU A 26 -2.92 -0.73 5.18
C LEU A 26 -3.99 -1.12 6.19
N ALA A 27 -5.23 -0.69 5.97
CA ALA A 27 -6.34 -0.99 6.86
C ALA A 27 -6.74 -2.48 6.91
N THR A 28 -6.47 -3.23 5.84
CA THR A 28 -6.79 -4.67 5.76
C THR A 28 -5.64 -5.58 6.20
N THR A 29 -4.41 -5.07 6.20
CA THR A 29 -3.21 -5.79 6.64
C THR A 29 -2.79 -5.47 8.08
N ASP A 30 -3.47 -4.53 8.74
CA ASP A 30 -3.21 -4.20 10.14
C ASP A 30 -3.66 -5.34 11.07
N ARG A 31 -2.68 -6.03 11.67
CA ARG A 31 -2.90 -7.14 12.62
C ARG A 31 -3.59 -6.68 13.92
N ARG A 32 -3.58 -5.39 14.23
CA ARG A 32 -4.27 -4.84 15.42
C ARG A 32 -5.80 -4.87 15.26
N ARG A 33 -6.28 -5.01 14.02
CA ARG A 33 -7.69 -5.03 13.69
C ARG A 33 -8.25 -6.45 13.74
N ASN A 34 -8.80 -6.81 14.90
CA ASN A 34 -9.50 -8.07 15.12
C ASN A 34 -10.98 -8.04 14.68
N ASP A 35 -11.45 -6.90 14.16
CA ASP A 35 -12.82 -6.70 13.67
C ASP A 35 -13.04 -7.21 12.23
N ILE A 36 -11.97 -7.61 11.54
CA ILE A 36 -12.02 -8.04 10.15
C ILE A 36 -12.40 -9.53 10.09
N THR A 37 -13.70 -9.81 9.98
CA THR A 37 -14.23 -11.19 9.79
C THR A 37 -14.29 -11.61 8.30
N GLY A 38 -13.95 -10.71 7.38
CA GLY A 38 -14.03 -10.93 5.92
C GLY A 38 -12.71 -11.32 5.24
N SER A 39 -12.77 -11.56 3.93
CA SER A 39 -11.59 -11.85 3.11
C SER A 39 -10.82 -10.56 2.77
N ALA A 40 -9.63 -10.38 3.34
CA ALA A 40 -8.77 -9.24 3.04
C ALA A 40 -8.43 -9.09 1.54
N PRO A 41 -8.10 -10.17 0.79
CA PRO A 41 -7.88 -10.07 -0.66
C PRO A 41 -9.10 -9.57 -1.43
N LEU A 42 -10.31 -9.94 -1.01
CA LEU A 42 -11.55 -9.50 -1.65
C LEU A 42 -11.77 -7.99 -1.46
N ALA A 43 -11.55 -7.48 -0.24
CA ALA A 43 -11.67 -6.06 0.07
C ALA A 43 -10.68 -5.22 -0.77
N ILE A 44 -9.43 -5.68 -0.87
CA ILE A 44 -8.41 -5.05 -1.71
C ILE A 44 -8.84 -5.08 -3.18
N GLY A 45 -9.35 -6.21 -3.69
CA GLY A 45 -9.84 -6.33 -5.07
C GLY A 45 -10.98 -5.36 -5.39
N ILE A 46 -11.92 -5.16 -4.47
CA ILE A 46 -13.01 -4.18 -4.62
C ILE A 46 -12.45 -2.75 -4.65
N SER A 47 -11.49 -2.43 -3.78
CA SER A 47 -10.83 -1.12 -3.79
C SER A 47 -10.07 -0.85 -5.10
N VAL A 48 -9.42 -1.87 -5.67
CA VAL A 48 -8.79 -1.78 -7.01
C VAL A 48 -9.86 -1.51 -8.07
N ALA A 49 -10.97 -2.25 -8.06
CA ALA A 49 -12.06 -2.08 -9.03
C ALA A 49 -12.67 -0.66 -8.96
N LEU A 50 -12.88 -0.13 -7.74
CA LEU A 50 -13.33 1.24 -7.53
C LEU A 50 -12.33 2.27 -8.08
N GLY A 51 -11.03 2.07 -7.83
CA GLY A 51 -9.99 2.92 -8.41
C GLY A 51 -10.01 2.91 -9.94
N HIS A 52 -10.24 1.75 -10.55
CA HIS A 52 -10.36 1.62 -12.00
C HIS A 52 -11.60 2.33 -12.54
N LEU A 53 -12.76 2.17 -11.91
CA LEU A 53 -13.99 2.88 -12.29
C LEU A 53 -13.82 4.40 -12.25
N LEU A 54 -13.02 4.91 -11.31
CA LEU A 54 -12.74 6.34 -11.21
C LEU A 54 -11.70 6.80 -12.24
N ALA A 55 -10.62 6.05 -12.47
CA ALA A 55 -9.47 6.53 -13.23
C ALA A 55 -9.46 6.13 -14.72
N ILE A 56 -10.25 5.14 -15.14
CA ILE A 56 -10.27 4.64 -16.53
C ILE A 56 -10.63 5.76 -17.52
N ASP A 57 -11.72 6.49 -17.28
CA ASP A 57 -12.24 7.48 -18.24
C ASP A 57 -11.34 8.72 -18.38
N TYR A 58 -10.46 8.95 -17.42
CA TYR A 58 -9.61 10.14 -17.36
C TYR A 58 -8.17 9.87 -17.80
N THR A 59 -7.52 8.87 -17.21
CA THR A 59 -6.09 8.60 -17.40
C THR A 59 -5.82 7.22 -17.98
N GLY A 60 -6.84 6.37 -18.15
CA GLY A 60 -6.70 4.96 -18.51
C GLY A 60 -6.37 4.05 -17.32
N CYS A 61 -6.50 4.59 -16.09
CA CYS A 61 -6.16 3.95 -14.82
C CYS A 61 -4.70 3.50 -14.74
N GLY A 62 -3.84 4.42 -14.28
CA GLY A 62 -2.48 4.13 -13.89
C GLY A 62 -2.46 3.26 -12.64
N ILE A 63 -2.61 3.87 -11.46
CA ILE A 63 -2.58 3.33 -10.08
C ILE A 63 -1.31 2.53 -9.72
N ASN A 64 -0.71 1.86 -10.70
CA ASN A 64 0.43 0.99 -10.65
C ASN A 64 1.39 1.39 -11.78
N PRO A 65 2.54 1.99 -11.45
CA PRO A 65 3.55 2.39 -12.43
C PRO A 65 4.00 1.24 -13.33
N ALA A 66 4.08 0.00 -12.81
CA ALA A 66 4.51 -1.17 -13.59
C ALA A 66 3.50 -1.54 -14.70
N ARG A 67 2.19 -1.38 -14.43
CA ARG A 67 1.12 -1.58 -15.41
C ARG A 67 1.18 -0.53 -16.51
N SER A 68 1.37 0.73 -16.15
CA SER A 68 1.49 1.82 -17.13
C SER A 68 2.76 1.69 -17.97
N PHE A 69 3.85 1.23 -17.36
CA PHE A 69 5.13 1.04 -18.04
C PHE A 69 5.06 -0.07 -19.10
N GLY A 70 4.40 -1.19 -18.79
CA GLY A 70 4.23 -2.28 -19.75
C GLY A 70 3.53 -1.84 -21.04
N SER A 71 2.43 -1.08 -20.93
CA SER A 71 1.73 -0.53 -22.10
C SER A 71 2.55 0.52 -22.85
N ALA A 72 3.27 1.38 -22.14
CA ALA A 72 4.11 2.42 -22.74
C ALA A 72 5.27 1.81 -23.54
N LEU A 73 5.88 0.75 -23.03
CA LEU A 73 6.98 0.04 -23.68
C LEU A 73 6.52 -0.67 -24.96
N ILE A 74 5.38 -1.36 -24.92
CA ILE A 74 4.84 -2.10 -26.08
C ILE A 74 4.36 -1.12 -27.16
N ALA A 75 3.69 -0.03 -26.77
CA ALA A 75 3.22 1.00 -27.70
C ALA A 75 4.32 1.99 -28.13
N ASN A 76 5.52 1.89 -27.54
CA ASN A 76 6.63 2.83 -27.68
C ASN A 76 6.21 4.30 -27.52
N ASN A 77 5.28 4.56 -26.60
CA ASN A 77 4.74 5.89 -26.32
C ASN A 77 4.87 6.21 -24.83
N PHE A 78 5.71 7.20 -24.52
CA PHE A 78 6.00 7.68 -23.17
C PHE A 78 5.42 9.06 -22.89
N GLU A 79 4.47 9.50 -23.70
CA GLU A 79 3.82 10.80 -23.53
C GLU A 79 3.15 10.89 -22.14
N ASN A 80 3.56 11.90 -21.36
CA ASN A 80 3.10 12.13 -19.99
C ASN A 80 3.30 10.94 -19.01
N HIS A 81 4.21 10.01 -19.33
CA HIS A 81 4.41 8.79 -18.54
C HIS A 81 4.84 9.05 -17.09
N TRP A 82 5.54 10.16 -16.85
CA TRP A 82 6.01 10.58 -15.53
C TRP A 82 4.87 10.72 -14.50
N ILE A 83 3.65 11.04 -14.93
CA ILE A 83 2.47 11.19 -14.06
C ILE A 83 2.13 9.85 -13.38
N PHE A 84 2.32 8.73 -14.08
CA PHE A 84 2.06 7.39 -13.57
C PHE A 84 3.12 6.90 -12.57
N TRP A 85 4.21 7.64 -12.40
CA TRP A 85 5.19 7.41 -11.34
C TRP A 85 4.91 8.33 -10.15
N VAL A 86 4.83 9.64 -10.43
CA VAL A 86 4.69 10.66 -9.40
C VAL A 86 3.33 10.55 -8.68
N GLY A 87 2.25 10.34 -9.41
CA GLY A 87 0.90 10.22 -8.84
C GLY A 87 0.79 9.09 -7.80
N PRO A 88 1.12 7.84 -8.17
CA PRO A 88 1.05 6.72 -7.23
C PRO A 88 2.00 6.85 -6.03
N ILE A 89 3.21 7.37 -6.22
CA ILE A 89 4.16 7.58 -5.11
C ILE A 89 3.59 8.58 -4.10
N ILE A 90 3.05 9.71 -4.56
CA ILE A 90 2.46 10.73 -3.67
C ILE A 90 1.20 10.19 -2.99
N GLY A 91 0.32 9.52 -3.74
CA GLY A 91 -0.90 8.91 -3.19
C GLY A 91 -0.60 7.85 -2.14
N GLY A 92 0.38 6.97 -2.39
CA GLY A 92 0.79 5.94 -1.44
C GLY A 92 1.49 6.50 -0.20
N ALA A 93 2.39 7.46 -0.37
CA ALA A 93 3.08 8.10 0.75
C ALA A 93 2.09 8.85 1.66
N SER A 94 1.15 9.62 1.07
CA SER A 94 0.12 10.31 1.85
C SER A 94 -0.83 9.35 2.56
N ALA A 95 -1.21 8.22 1.94
CA ALA A 95 -2.01 7.18 2.58
C ALA A 95 -1.29 6.56 3.79
N ALA A 96 -0.01 6.21 3.63
CA ALA A 96 0.82 5.68 4.72
C ALA A 96 0.94 6.68 5.87
N LEU A 97 1.19 7.95 5.58
CA LEU A 97 1.26 9.00 6.61
C LEU A 97 -0.07 9.17 7.35
N ILE A 98 -1.18 9.27 6.63
CA ILE A 98 -2.50 9.46 7.24
C ILE A 98 -2.88 8.25 8.10
N TYR A 99 -2.59 7.03 7.62
CA TYR A 99 -2.88 5.81 8.38
C TYR A 99 -2.03 5.71 9.64
N ASP A 100 -0.70 5.83 9.50
CA ASP A 100 0.25 5.59 10.59
C ASP A 100 0.32 6.72 11.62
N PHE A 101 -0.11 7.94 11.31
CA PHE A 101 -0.03 9.07 12.24
C PHE A 101 -1.39 9.57 12.74
N ILE A 102 -2.46 9.45 11.95
CA ILE A 102 -3.77 10.04 12.29
C ILE A 102 -4.79 8.96 12.66
N LEU A 103 -4.95 7.95 11.81
CA LEU A 103 -6.02 6.96 11.97
C LEU A 103 -5.68 5.84 12.95
N ALA A 104 -4.47 5.29 12.84
CA ALA A 104 -4.03 4.14 13.61
C ALA A 104 -2.57 4.32 14.08
N PRO A 105 -2.30 5.34 14.92
CA PRO A 105 -0.95 5.63 15.39
C PRO A 105 -0.31 4.40 16.01
N ARG A 106 0.93 4.12 15.62
CA ARG A 106 1.71 2.99 16.14
C ARG A 106 2.55 3.47 17.31
N SER A 107 2.48 2.77 18.45
CA SER A 107 3.22 3.14 19.67
C SER A 107 4.69 2.72 19.65
N SER A 108 5.17 2.11 18.56
CA SER A 108 6.55 1.61 18.44
C SER A 108 7.53 2.70 17.99
N ASP A 109 8.76 2.61 18.49
CA ASP A 109 9.83 3.55 18.16
C ASP A 109 10.22 3.48 16.68
N LEU A 110 10.61 4.63 16.13
CA LEU A 110 11.07 4.75 14.74
C LEU A 110 12.26 3.82 14.45
N THR A 111 13.14 3.60 15.43
CA THR A 111 14.29 2.70 15.30
C THR A 111 13.85 1.26 15.06
N ASP A 112 12.78 0.81 15.70
CA ASP A 112 12.25 -0.56 15.49
C ASP A 112 11.58 -0.70 14.12
N ARG A 113 10.95 0.37 13.62
CA ARG A 113 10.42 0.41 12.25
C ARG A 113 11.53 0.34 11.20
N VAL A 114 12.65 1.04 11.43
CA VAL A 114 13.82 1.02 10.53
C VAL A 114 14.52 -0.33 10.57
N LYS A 115 14.52 -1.05 11.71
CA LYS A 115 15.06 -2.42 11.78
C LYS A 115 14.42 -3.36 10.76
N VAL A 116 13.15 -3.18 10.39
CA VAL A 116 12.47 -4.00 9.37
C VAL A 116 13.21 -3.95 8.02
N TRP A 117 13.80 -2.81 7.67
CA TRP A 117 14.54 -2.66 6.42
C TRP A 117 15.80 -3.53 6.41
N THR A 118 16.55 -3.57 7.52
CA THR A 118 17.80 -4.36 7.61
C THR A 118 17.57 -5.84 7.95
N SER A 119 16.54 -6.15 8.73
CA SER A 119 16.37 -7.45 9.40
C SER A 119 15.19 -8.26 8.86
N GLY A 120 14.39 -7.68 7.96
CA GLY A 120 13.13 -8.28 7.50
C GLY A 120 12.00 -8.11 8.51
N GLN A 121 10.87 -8.79 8.26
CA GLN A 121 9.74 -8.80 9.18
C GLN A 121 10.19 -9.47 10.49
N VAL A 122 10.27 -8.70 11.57
CA VAL A 122 10.47 -9.24 12.91
C VAL A 122 9.11 -9.76 13.36
N GLU A 123 8.98 -11.07 13.58
CA GLU A 123 7.83 -11.61 14.30
C GLU A 123 7.82 -10.96 15.69
N GLU A 124 6.76 -10.22 15.97
CA GLU A 124 6.48 -9.73 17.31
C GLU A 124 6.20 -10.97 18.16
N TYR A 125 7.16 -11.35 19.02
CA TYR A 125 6.97 -12.46 19.95
C TYR A 125 5.79 -12.11 20.88
N ASP A 126 4.74 -12.92 20.84
CA ASP A 126 3.61 -12.83 21.78
C ASP A 126 4.16 -13.00 23.20
N LEU A 127 4.38 -11.89 23.90
CA LEU A 127 4.80 -11.86 25.31
C LEU A 127 3.68 -12.35 26.28
N GLU A 128 2.54 -12.81 25.74
CA GLU A 128 1.38 -13.31 26.50
C GLU A 128 1.23 -14.85 26.47
N GLY A 129 2.24 -15.58 25.97
CA GLY A 129 2.28 -17.04 26.06
C GLY A 129 2.56 -17.49 27.50
N ASP A 130 1.53 -17.98 28.20
CA ASP A 130 1.63 -18.57 29.53
C ASP A 130 2.77 -19.59 29.59
N ASP A 131 3.78 -19.29 30.40
CA ASP A 131 5.11 -19.90 30.47
C ASP A 131 5.10 -21.31 31.11
N MET A 132 4.08 -22.13 30.85
CA MET A 132 3.91 -23.41 31.54
C MET A 132 4.55 -24.62 30.83
N ASN A 133 5.29 -24.44 29.73
CA ASN A 133 6.07 -25.55 29.16
C ASN A 133 7.26 -25.14 28.28
N SER A 134 8.17 -24.30 28.78
CA SER A 134 9.45 -24.05 28.12
C SER A 134 10.42 -25.22 28.37
N ARG A 135 10.32 -26.26 27.53
CA ARG A 135 11.44 -27.20 27.35
C ARG A 135 12.59 -26.46 26.68
N VAL A 136 13.46 -25.87 27.50
CA VAL A 136 14.74 -25.29 27.05
C VAL A 136 15.63 -26.44 26.58
N GLU A 137 15.75 -26.58 25.26
CA GLU A 137 16.70 -27.52 24.66
C GLU A 137 18.12 -26.95 24.83
N MET A 138 18.84 -27.46 25.84
CA MET A 138 20.24 -27.07 26.05
C MET A 138 21.12 -27.68 24.96
N LYS A 139 21.83 -26.82 24.21
CA LYS A 139 22.90 -27.29 23.31
C LYS A 139 23.99 -27.98 24.14
N PRO A 140 24.34 -29.24 23.86
CA PRO A 140 25.45 -29.91 24.54
C PRO A 140 26.78 -29.26 24.15
N LYS A 141 27.68 -29.17 25.14
CA LYS A 141 29.03 -28.62 24.99
C LYS A 141 29.91 -29.47 24.10
#